data_AF-A0AB38ESZ9-F1
#
_entry.id   AF-A0AB38ESZ9-F1
#
_cell.length_a   1.000
_cell.length_b   1.000
_cell.length_c   1.000
_cell.angle_alpha   90.00
_cell.angle_beta   90.00
_cell.angle_gamma   90.00
#
_symmetry.space_group_name_H-M   'P 1'
#
loop_
_entity.id
_entity.type
_entity.pdbx_description
1 polymer ?
#
loop_
_entity_poly.entity_id
_entity_poly.type
_entity_poly.pdbx_seq_one_letter_code
_entity_poly.pdbx_strand_id
1 'polypeptide(L)'
;MNILKKLMQRLCGCGKHDGREHVQSLTAQLRLGPADILESDENGIIPEQDRVITQVVILDADKKQIQCVVRPLQILRADGVWENVGGMK
;
A
#
# COMPACT_ATOMS: atom_id res chain seq x y z
N MET A 1 6.03 -5.34 -8.80
CA MET A 1 4.62 -5.01 -9.09
C MET A 1 4.16 -4.05 -8.02
N ASN A 2 3.60 -2.88 -8.39
CA ASN A 2 3.23 -1.88 -7.39
C ASN A 2 2.07 -2.35 -6.51
N ILE A 3 1.95 -1.71 -5.34
CA ILE A 3 0.94 -2.02 -4.32
C ILE A 3 -0.50 -1.96 -4.87
N LEU A 4 -0.79 -1.04 -5.78
CA LEU A 4 -2.12 -0.90 -6.40
C LEU A 4 -2.45 -2.12 -7.25
N LYS A 5 -1.52 -2.60 -8.08
CA LYS A 5 -1.75 -3.77 -8.93
C LYS A 5 -1.89 -5.05 -8.11
N LYS A 6 -1.10 -5.21 -7.03
CA LYS A 6 -1.27 -6.32 -6.07
C LYS A 6 -2.65 -6.28 -5.41
N LEU A 7 -3.10 -5.10 -4.97
CA LEU A 7 -4.45 -4.91 -4.40
C LEU A 7 -5.53 -5.27 -5.43
N MET A 8 -5.45 -4.71 -6.65
CA MET A 8 -6.44 -4.94 -7.69
C MET A 8 -6.52 -6.41 -8.09
N GLN A 9 -5.40 -7.13 -8.20
CA GLN A 9 -5.43 -8.57 -8.47
C GLN A 9 -6.12 -9.35 -7.36
N ARG A 10 -5.93 -8.95 -6.10
CA ARG A 10 -6.60 -9.58 -4.96
C ARG A 10 -8.11 -9.32 -4.95
N LEU A 11 -8.52 -8.10 -5.27
CA LEU A 11 -9.93 -7.69 -5.27
C LEU A 11 -10.69 -8.21 -6.49
N CYS A 12 -10.07 -8.23 -7.67
CA CYS A 12 -10.73 -8.62 -8.91
C CYS A 12 -10.70 -10.13 -9.15
N GLY A 13 -9.84 -10.88 -8.46
CA GLY A 13 -9.57 -12.28 -8.76
C GLY A 13 -8.95 -12.44 -10.15
N CYS A 14 -7.88 -13.22 -10.30
CA CYS A 14 -7.41 -13.59 -11.64
C CYS A 14 -8.38 -14.61 -12.26
N GLY A 15 -9.52 -14.14 -12.78
CA GLY A 15 -10.54 -14.95 -13.45
C GLY A 15 -10.86 -14.38 -14.82
N LYS A 16 -10.79 -15.21 -15.87
CA LYS A 16 -11.39 -14.89 -17.17
C LYS A 16 -12.87 -14.59 -16.93
N HIS A 17 -13.34 -13.46 -17.43
CA HIS A 17 -14.71 -13.01 -17.27
C HIS A 17 -15.65 -13.88 -18.12
N ASP A 18 -16.19 -14.96 -17.54
CA ASP A 18 -17.15 -15.86 -18.17
C ASP A 18 -18.60 -15.45 -17.87
N GLY A 19 -18.90 -14.16 -18.06
CA GLY A 19 -20.24 -13.62 -18.36
C GLY A 19 -21.41 -13.94 -17.43
N ARG A 20 -21.21 -14.61 -16.29
CA ARG A 20 -22.24 -14.95 -15.33
C ARG A 20 -22.07 -14.08 -14.10
N GLU A 21 -22.83 -12.99 -14.09
CA GLU A 21 -22.86 -12.05 -12.98
C GLU A 21 -23.41 -12.71 -11.72
N HIS A 22 -22.49 -13.11 -10.86
CA HIS A 22 -22.70 -13.09 -9.42
C HIS A 22 -21.47 -12.42 -8.81
N VAL A 23 -21.31 -11.12 -9.11
CA VAL A 23 -20.33 -10.28 -8.42
C VAL A 23 -20.88 -10.06 -7.01
N GLN A 24 -20.71 -11.09 -6.17
CA GLN A 24 -20.81 -10.92 -4.74
C GLN A 24 -19.79 -9.83 -4.42
N SER A 25 -20.28 -8.63 -4.09
CA SER A 25 -19.44 -7.47 -3.78
C SER A 25 -18.38 -7.93 -2.79
N LEU A 26 -17.14 -8.11 -3.26
CA LEU A 26 -16.06 -8.61 -2.44
C LEU A 26 -15.77 -7.49 -1.44
N THR A 27 -16.42 -7.55 -0.29
CA THR A 27 -16.23 -6.56 0.76
C THR A 27 -14.87 -6.84 1.37
N ALA A 28 -13.84 -6.18 0.85
CA ALA A 28 -12.50 -6.24 1.41
C ALA A 28 -12.38 -5.20 2.52
N GLN A 29 -11.97 -5.64 3.70
CA GLN A 29 -11.57 -4.72 4.76
C GLN A 29 -10.11 -4.36 4.55
N LEU A 30 -9.84 -3.06 4.41
CA LEU A 30 -8.52 -2.50 4.29
C LEU A 30 -8.21 -1.64 5.51
N ARG A 31 -6.95 -1.62 5.92
CA ARG A 31 -6.46 -0.66 6.91
C ARG A 31 -5.04 -0.22 6.61
N LEU A 32 -4.65 0.87 7.25
CA LEU A 32 -3.25 1.25 7.36
C LEU A 32 -2.69 0.60 8.62
N GLY A 33 -1.61 -0.17 8.46
CA GLY A 33 -0.89 -0.76 9.60
C GLY A 33 -0.09 0.28 10.39
N PRO A 34 0.82 -0.17 11.26
CA PRO A 34 1.65 0.71 12.07
C PRO A 34 2.44 1.71 11.23
N ALA A 35 2.62 2.92 11.79
CA ALA A 35 3.43 3.96 11.16
C ALA A 35 4.92 3.70 11.35
N ASP A 36 5.69 4.10 10.33
CA ASP A 36 7.14 4.12 10.32
C ASP A 36 7.61 5.43 9.67
N ILE A 37 8.86 5.82 9.90
CA ILE A 37 9.45 7.04 9.34
C ILE A 37 10.42 6.67 8.23
N LEU A 38 10.32 7.36 7.11
CA LEU A 38 11.22 7.23 5.98
C LEU A 38 11.85 8.58 5.68
N GLU A 39 13.17 8.63 5.67
CA GLU A 39 13.91 9.84 5.31
C GLU A 39 14.19 9.86 3.81
N SER A 40 14.19 11.05 3.23
CA SER A 40 14.73 11.26 1.89
C SER A 40 16.23 11.02 1.84
N ASP A 41 16.75 10.73 0.66
CA ASP A 41 18.18 10.80 0.41
C ASP A 41 18.68 12.26 0.40
N GLU A 42 19.99 12.43 0.16
CA GLU A 42 20.67 13.74 0.09
C GLU A 42 20.13 14.66 -1.02
N ASN A 43 19.42 14.12 -2.00
CA ASN A 43 18.81 14.87 -3.09
C ASN A 43 17.34 15.19 -2.83
N GLY A 44 16.81 14.84 -1.67
CA GLY A 44 15.40 15.00 -1.31
C GLY A 44 14.48 13.96 -1.96
N ILE A 45 15.03 12.85 -2.48
CA ILE A 45 14.25 11.79 -3.10
C ILE A 45 13.83 10.79 -2.03
N ILE A 46 12.52 10.49 -1.99
CA ILE A 46 11.98 9.43 -1.14
C ILE A 46 12.25 8.08 -1.81
N PRO A 47 12.92 7.13 -1.14
CA PRO A 47 13.28 5.86 -1.75
C PRO A 47 12.05 5.02 -2.10
N GLU A 48 12.16 4.22 -3.16
CA GLU A 48 11.10 3.32 -3.62
C GLU A 48 10.75 2.26 -2.56
N GLN A 49 9.45 2.04 -2.34
CA GLN A 49 8.95 1.20 -1.26
C GLN A 49 7.46 0.83 -1.47
N ASP A 50 7.00 -0.26 -0.85
CA ASP A 50 5.66 -0.86 -1.03
C ASP A 50 4.65 -0.48 0.10
N ARG A 51 4.67 0.75 0.59
CA ARG A 51 3.85 1.31 1.68
C ARG A 51 3.25 2.66 1.26
N VAL A 52 2.16 3.04 1.89
CA VAL A 52 1.46 4.31 1.62
C VAL A 52 2.12 5.44 2.42
N ILE A 53 2.45 6.55 1.77
CA ILE A 53 2.83 7.79 2.45
C ILE A 53 1.55 8.45 2.98
N THR A 54 1.49 8.70 4.29
CA THR A 54 0.33 9.33 4.94
C THR A 54 0.60 10.76 5.40
N GLN A 55 1.86 11.15 5.51
CA GLN A 55 2.27 12.49 5.87
C GLN A 55 3.67 12.77 5.31
N VAL A 56 3.92 14.02 4.94
CA VAL A 56 5.22 14.52 4.53
C VAL A 56 5.59 15.70 5.44
N VAL A 57 6.81 15.68 5.96
CA VAL A 57 7.39 16.72 6.81
C VAL A 57 8.64 17.23 6.11
N ILE A 58 8.68 18.52 5.83
CA ILE A 58 9.87 19.19 5.28
C ILE A 58 10.60 19.79 6.47
N LEU A 59 11.76 19.22 6.81
CA LEU A 59 12.57 19.67 7.94
C LEU A 59 13.45 20.86 7.54
N ASP A 60 14.08 20.77 6.37
CA ASP A 60 14.93 21.80 5.81
C ASP A 60 14.85 21.73 4.28
N ALA A 61 14.25 22.75 3.67
CA ALA A 61 14.03 22.79 2.23
C ALA A 61 15.34 23.00 1.44
N ASP A 62 16.27 23.79 1.99
CA ASP A 62 17.53 24.10 1.33
C ASP A 62 18.46 22.89 1.33
N LYS A 63 18.45 22.13 2.42
CA LYS A 63 19.16 20.85 2.53
C LYS A 63 18.38 19.67 1.95
N LYS A 64 17.18 19.93 1.38
CA LYS A 64 16.28 18.90 0.82
C LYS A 64 15.97 17.77 1.82
N GLN A 65 15.94 18.08 3.11
CA GLN A 65 15.70 17.10 4.17
C GLN A 65 14.19 16.92 4.36
N ILE A 66 13.68 15.76 3.95
CA ILE A 66 12.26 15.41 4.02
C ILE A 66 12.11 14.12 4.81
N GLN A 67 11.13 14.08 5.71
CA GLN A 67 10.68 12.87 6.39
C GLN A 67 9.25 12.55 5.99
N CYS A 68 8.99 11.29 5.67
CA CYS A 68 7.67 10.78 5.35
C CYS A 68 7.20 9.82 6.45
N VAL A 69 5.94 9.95 6.86
CA VAL A 69 5.28 8.91 7.63
C VAL A 69 4.71 7.91 6.64
N VAL A 70 5.17 6.67 6.71
CA VAL A 70 4.77 5.58 5.82
C VAL A 70 4.04 4.49 6.60
N ARG A 71 3.03 3.87 5.98
CA ARG A 71 2.22 2.82 6.59
C ARG A 71 1.98 1.68 5.61
N PRO A 72 2.14 0.40 6.01
CA PRO A 72 1.79 -0.70 5.13
C PRO A 72 0.28 -0.70 4.91
N LEU A 73 -0.15 -0.82 3.65
CA LEU A 73 -1.54 -1.15 3.35
C LEU A 73 -1.78 -2.61 3.69
N GLN A 74 -2.81 -2.89 4.48
CA GLN A 74 -3.17 -4.24 4.88
C GLN A 74 -4.58 -4.60 4.44
N ILE A 75 -4.78 -5.86 4.07
CA ILE A 75 -6.08 -6.45 3.77
C ILE A 75 -6.40 -7.55 4.78
N LEU A 76 -7.64 -7.60 5.27
CA LEU A 76 -8.10 -8.67 6.14
C LEU A 76 -8.34 -9.92 5.31
N ARG A 77 -7.68 -11.02 5.67
CA ARG A 77 -7.90 -12.33 5.06
C ARG A 77 -9.10 -13.03 5.68
N ALA A 78 -9.58 -14.08 5.02
CA ALA A 78 -10.71 -14.89 5.48
C ALA A 78 -10.43 -15.61 6.82
N ASP A 79 -9.16 -15.84 7.17
CA ASP A 79 -8.72 -16.40 8.45
C ASP A 79 -8.64 -15.34 9.57
N GLY A 80 -9.07 -14.09 9.31
CA GLY A 80 -9.05 -12.99 10.27
C GLY A 80 -7.68 -12.33 10.46
N VAL A 81 -6.66 -12.72 9.70
CA VAL A 81 -5.31 -12.15 9.78
C VAL A 81 -5.16 -10.99 8.81
N TRP A 82 -4.50 -9.93 9.26
CA TRP A 82 -4.13 -8.80 8.41
C TRP A 82 -2.84 -9.09 7.64
N GLU A 83 -2.91 -9.01 6.32
CA GLU A 83 -1.78 -9.27 5.41
C GLU A 83 -1.30 -7.98 4.75
N ASN A 84 0.02 -7.78 4.68
CA ASN A 84 0.62 -6.62 4.02
C ASN A 84 0.51 -6.76 2.50
N VAL A 85 -0.14 -5.80 1.83
CA VAL A 85 -0.29 -5.81 0.36
C VAL A 85 1.07 -5.76 -0.34
N GLY A 86 2.03 -5.01 0.21
CA GLY A 86 3.40 -4.96 -0.30
C GLY A 86 4.11 -6.32 -0.33
N GLY A 87 3.79 -7.23 0.60
CA GLY A 87 4.39 -8.56 0.67
C GLY A 87 3.70 -9.62 -0.20
N MET A 88 2.61 -9.26 -0.87
CA MET A 88 1.87 -10.20 -1.72
C MET A 88 2.69 -10.55 -2.97
N LYS A 89 2.74 -11.84 -3.28
CA LYS A 89 3.40 -12.38 -4.49
C LYS A 89 2.52 -12.18 -5.72
#